data_AF-A0A7W0K0Y2-F1
#
_entry.id   AF-A0A7W0K0Y2-F1
#
_cell.length_a   1.000
_cell.length_b   1.000
_cell.length_c   1.000
_cell.angle_alpha   90.00
_cell.angle_beta   90.00
_cell.angle_gamma   90.00
#
_symmetry.space_group_name_H-M   'P 1'
#
loop_
_entity.id
_entity.type
_entity.pdbx_description
1 polymer ?
#
loop_
_entity_poly.entity_id
_entity_poly.type
_entity_poly.pdbx_seq_one_letter_code
_entity_poly.pdbx_strand_id
1 'polypeptide(L)' 'MRALLEDGPMQGKTVEVEAVEGRPPKTIDVPDEKGGACRYCLAQWTQEGMTAAYTFLYAV' A
#
# COMPACT_ATOMS: atom_id res chain seq x y z
N MET A 1 8.97 2.94 4.95
CA MET A 1 7.70 3.68 5.18
C MET A 1 6.59 2.66 5.36
N ARG A 2 5.50 3.01 6.05
CA ARG A 2 4.37 2.09 6.27
C ARG A 2 3.23 2.39 5.29
N ALA A 3 2.78 1.40 4.56
CA ALA A 3 1.57 1.45 3.74
C ALA A 3 0.44 0.73 4.47
N LEU A 4 -0.60 1.46 4.85
CA LEU A 4 -1.83 0.92 5.43
C LEU A 4 -2.81 0.61 4.30
N LEU A 5 -3.27 -0.63 4.22
CA LEU A 5 -4.23 -1.06 3.20
C LEU A 5 -5.64 -0.89 3.75
N GLU A 6 -6.38 0.11 3.27
CA GLU A 6 -7.67 0.50 3.86
C GLU A 6 -8.85 -0.37 3.39
N ASP A 7 -8.71 -1.05 2.27
CA ASP A 7 -9.73 -1.88 1.64
C ASP A 7 -9.12 -3.08 0.88
N GLY A 8 -9.95 -3.77 0.10
CA GLY A 8 -9.53 -4.88 -0.76
C GLY A 8 -9.15 -6.17 -0.03
N PRO A 9 -8.57 -7.14 -0.74
CA PRO A 9 -8.26 -8.47 -0.20
C PRO A 9 -7.26 -8.46 0.97
N MET A 10 -6.47 -7.39 1.10
CA MET A 10 -5.43 -7.27 2.13
C MET A 10 -5.75 -6.16 3.15
N GLN A 11 -7.03 -5.78 3.25
CA GLN A 11 -7.52 -4.75 4.17
C GLN A 11 -7.02 -4.93 5.61
N GLY A 12 -6.66 -3.83 6.25
CA GLY A 12 -6.19 -3.77 7.63
C GLY A 12 -4.74 -4.20 7.82
N LYS A 13 -4.07 -4.72 6.77
CA LYS A 13 -2.64 -5.03 6.82
C LYS A 13 -1.82 -3.76 6.65
N THR A 14 -0.65 -3.76 7.27
CA THR A 14 0.39 -2.74 7.07
C THR A 14 1.60 -3.41 6.44
N VAL A 15 2.12 -2.84 5.36
CA VAL A 15 3.31 -3.34 4.67
C VAL A 15 4.41 -2.29 4.65
N GLU A 16 5.66 -2.73 4.70
CA GLU A 16 6.79 -1.82 4.53
C GLU A 16 7.04 -1.59 3.04
N VAL A 17 7.16 -0.31 2.68
CA VAL A 17 7.44 0.12 1.31
C VAL A 17 8.60 1.09 1.30
N GLU A 18 9.40 1.02 0.25
CA GLU A 18 10.46 1.98 0.01
C GLU A 18 9.87 3.30 -0.49
N ALA A 19 10.36 4.40 0.07
CA ALA A 19 9.96 5.71 -0.39
C ALA A 19 10.66 6.03 -1.72
N VAL A 20 9.93 6.58 -2.67
CA VAL A 20 10.46 7.06 -3.95
C VAL A 20 10.64 8.57 -3.82
N GLU A 21 11.89 9.04 -3.93
CA GLU A 21 12.23 10.47 -3.77
C GLU A 21 11.72 11.07 -2.45
N GLY A 22 11.76 10.28 -1.37
CA GLY A 22 11.28 10.68 -0.04
C GLY A 22 9.76 10.73 0.11
N ARG A 23 9.00 10.22 -0.86
CA ARG A 23 7.53 10.17 -0.87
C ARG A 23 7.02 8.72 -0.93
N PRO A 24 5.79 8.45 -0.49
CA PRO A 24 5.16 7.15 -0.73
C PRO A 24 5.06 6.88 -2.24
N PRO A 25 5.30 5.63 -2.68
CA PRO A 25 5.02 5.22 -4.06
C PRO A 25 3.57 5.49 -4.43
N LYS A 26 3.31 5.92 -5.68
CA LYS A 26 1.92 6.14 -6.13
C LYS A 26 1.11 4.85 -6.16
N THR A 27 1.77 3.74 -6.45
CA THR A 27 1.19 2.40 -6.48
C THR A 27 2.15 1.41 -5.88
N ILE A 28 1.62 0.35 -5.26
CA ILE A 28 2.39 -0.74 -4.69
C ILE A 28 1.74 -2.08 -5.07
N ASP A 29 2.58 -3.11 -5.18
CA ASP A 29 2.14 -4.49 -5.30
C ASP A 29 2.34 -5.20 -3.98
N VAL A 30 1.26 -5.79 -3.49
CA VAL A 30 1.27 -6.55 -2.24
C VAL A 30 1.02 -8.02 -2.58
N PRO A 31 1.97 -8.93 -2.28
CA PRO A 31 1.76 -10.36 -2.46
C PRO A 31 0.54 -10.84 -1.67
N ASP A 32 -0.33 -11.61 -2.30
CA ASP A 32 -1.46 -12.25 -1.62
C ASP A 32 -1.07 -13.62 -1.03
N GLU A 33 -1.93 -14.18 -0.19
CA GLU A 33 -1.68 -15.49 0.46
C GLU A 33 -1.85 -16.68 -0.49
N LYS A 34 -2.34 -16.46 -1.72
CA LYS A 34 -2.60 -17.47 -2.75
C LYS A 34 -1.51 -17.53 -3.82
N GLY A 35 -0.44 -16.73 -3.67
CA GLY A 35 0.68 -16.65 -4.59
C GLY A 35 0.49 -15.66 -5.75
N GLY A 36 -0.59 -14.88 -5.75
CA GLY A 36 -0.80 -13.73 -6.64
C GLY A 36 -0.32 -12.43 -6.01
N ALA A 37 -0.67 -11.31 -6.63
CA ALA A 37 -0.44 -9.99 -6.05
C ALA A 37 -1.68 -9.11 -6.17
N CYS A 38 -1.83 -8.16 -5.27
CA CYS A 38 -2.87 -7.14 -5.30
C CYS A 38 -2.20 -5.79 -5.50
N ARG A 39 -2.66 -5.02 -6.50
CA ARG A 39 -2.19 -3.66 -6.72
C ARG A 39 -3.04 -2.67 -5.95
N TYR A 40 -2.37 -1.76 -5.24
CA TYR A 40 -2.98 -0.66 -4.52
C TYR A 40 -2.45 0.68 -5.02
N CYS A 41 -3.24 1.74 -4.87
CA CYS A 41 -2.84 3.13 -5.12
C CYS A 41 -2.85 3.97 -3.85
N LEU A 42 -1.98 4.97 -3.80
CA LEU A 42 -1.90 5.92 -2.71
C LEU A 42 -3.18 6.74 -2.63
N ALA A 43 -3.92 6.61 -1.52
CA ALA A 43 -5.14 7.35 -1.26
C ALA A 43 -4.87 8.60 -0.40
N GLN A 44 -4.12 8.43 0.68
CA GLN A 44 -3.77 9.51 1.59
C GLN A 44 -2.34 9.36 2.09
N TRP A 45 -1.65 10.47 2.30
CA TRP A 45 -0.34 10.48 2.95
C TRP A 45 -0.30 11.58 4.00
N THR A 46 -0.15 11.17 5.27
CA THR A 46 0.15 12.09 6.36
C THR A 46 1.66 12.07 6.62
N GLN A 47 2.26 13.25 6.68
CA GLN A 47 3.69 13.38 6.98
C GLN A 47 4.00 12.95 8.43
N GLU A 48 2.99 13.00 9.29
CA GLU A 48 3.02 12.48 10.65
C GLU A 48 3.13 10.95 10.64
N GLY A 49 4.17 10.41 11.28
CA GLY A 49 4.34 8.96 11.50
C GLY A 49 4.77 8.13 10.29
N MET A 50 5.16 8.74 9.15
CA MET A 50 5.61 8.04 7.93
C MET A 50 4.67 6.91 7.47
N THR A 51 3.36 7.12 7.62
CA THR A 51 2.32 6.17 7.22
C THR A 51 1.50 6.75 6.07
N ALA A 52 1.25 5.92 5.06
CA ALA A 52 0.48 6.27 3.87
C ALA A 52 -0.66 5.26 3.72
N ALA A 53 -1.87 5.75 3.46
CA ALA A 53 -3.04 4.95 3.24
C ALA A 53 -3.18 4.60 1.76
N TYR A 54 -3.51 3.35 1.49
CA TYR A 54 -3.58 2.79 0.15
C TYR A 54 -4.93 2.09 -0.05
N THR A 55 -5.49 2.25 -1.24
CA THR A 55 -6.76 1.63 -1.67
C THR A 55 -6.55 0.68 -2.84
N PHE A 56 -7.35 -0.37 -2.88
CA PHE A 56 -7.24 -1.48 -3.80
C PHE A 56 -7.66 -1.07 -5.20
N LEU A 57 -6.83 -1.42 -6.19
CA LEU A 57 -7.16 -1.25 -7.59
C LEU A 57 -7.66 -2.56 -8.20
N TYR A 58 -6.80 -3.59 -8.24
CA TYR A 58 -7.11 -4.89 -8.86
C TYR A 58 -6.07 -5.96 -8.47
N ALA A 59 -6.40 -7.24 -8.66
CA ALA A 59 -5.45 -8.34 -8.55
C ALA A 59 -4.60 -8.44 -9.83
N VAL A 60 -3.29 -8.67 -9.67
CA VAL A 60 -2.27 -8.76 -10.73
C VAL A 60 -1.96 -10.21 -11.05
#